data_AF-A0A285Q5Q4-F1
#
_entry.id   AF-A0A285Q5Q4-F1
#
_cell.length_a   1.000
_cell.length_b   1.000
_cell.length_c   1.000
_cell.angle_alpha   90.00
_cell.angle_beta   90.00
_cell.angle_gamma   90.00
#
_symmetry.space_group_name_H-M   'P 1'
#
loop_
_entity.id
_entity.type
_entity.pdbx_description
1 polymer ?
#
loop_
_entity_poly.entity_id
_entity_poly.type
_entity_poly.pdbx_seq_one_letter_code
_entity_poly.pdbx_strand_id
1 'polypeptide(L)'
;MSTQLETDTASGQYVTIQLEDSEDNRKAVVIGSIDDLLRFRVGNAKARPVSRIVTAELISRAPASGGALHAIAKAIPRDVVAGSLDINPTNLSKLYRRKALSRTQTEELDNLTQVWTDALQGLFEGDKELMARWLDSPVPALNLNTPRQLMSSLSGRRVLEGFIQDIQYGDYS
;
A
#
# COMPACT_ATOMS: atom_id res chain seq x y z
N MET A 1 -21.46 2.42 0.17
CA MET A 1 -21.23 3.52 1.13
C MET A 1 -20.07 4.36 0.61
N SER A 2 -20.34 5.59 0.21
CA SER A 2 -19.44 6.45 -0.57
C SER A 2 -18.35 7.09 0.28
N THR A 3 -17.09 7.01 -0.16
CA THR A 3 -16.03 7.93 0.27
C THR A 3 -16.50 9.34 -0.10
N GLN A 4 -16.82 10.17 0.90
CA GLN A 4 -17.17 11.56 0.64
C GLN A 4 -15.91 12.32 0.28
N LEU A 5 -15.77 12.61 -1.02
CA LEU A 5 -14.92 13.67 -1.55
C LEU A 5 -15.50 15.00 -1.08
N GLU A 6 -15.11 15.48 0.09
CA GLU A 6 -15.20 16.91 0.38
C GLU A 6 -14.05 17.60 -0.33
N THR A 7 -14.27 17.93 -1.60
CA THR A 7 -13.39 18.83 -2.34
C THR A 7 -13.66 20.24 -1.83
N ASP A 8 -12.91 20.71 -0.84
CA ASP A 8 -12.92 22.13 -0.48
C ASP A 8 -12.19 22.92 -1.58
N THR A 9 -12.97 23.54 -2.45
CA THR A 9 -12.53 24.21 -3.69
C THR A 9 -11.76 25.52 -3.43
N ALA A 10 -11.40 25.83 -2.19
CA ALA A 10 -10.80 27.12 -1.83
C ALA A 10 -9.26 27.13 -1.71
N SER A 11 -8.55 26.00 -1.58
CA SER A 11 -7.08 26.05 -1.37
C SER A 11 -6.30 24.78 -1.74
N GLY A 12 -6.46 24.27 -2.96
CA GLY A 12 -5.72 23.08 -3.41
C GLY A 12 -6.40 21.79 -2.96
N GLN A 13 -6.53 20.83 -3.88
CA GLN A 13 -7.35 19.65 -3.67
C GLN A 13 -6.71 18.68 -2.67
N TYR A 14 -7.14 18.69 -1.42
CA TYR A 14 -6.80 17.67 -0.43
C TYR A 14 -7.86 16.57 -0.39
N VAL A 15 -7.48 15.38 0.08
CA VAL A 15 -8.38 14.25 0.30
C VAL A 15 -8.42 13.94 1.78
N THR A 16 -9.60 13.99 2.38
CA THR A 16 -9.78 13.64 3.79
C THR A 16 -10.12 12.16 3.93
N ILE A 17 -9.26 11.40 4.61
CA ILE A 17 -9.51 9.99 4.95
C ILE A 17 -10.01 9.92 6.39
N GLN A 18 -11.10 9.19 6.58
CA GLN A 18 -11.64 8.88 7.90
C GLN A 18 -10.92 7.63 8.45
N LEU A 19 -10.37 7.77 9.65
CA LEU A 19 -9.85 6.63 10.41
C LEU A 19 -11.01 5.84 11.01
N GLU A 20 -10.86 4.52 11.02
CA GLU A 20 -11.77 3.64 11.74
C GLU A 20 -11.21 3.47 13.15
N ASP A 21 -11.74 4.24 14.10
CA ASP A 21 -11.39 4.10 15.52
C ASP A 21 -12.65 3.95 16.37
N SER A 22 -12.51 3.18 17.44
CA SER A 22 -13.60 2.70 18.28
C SER A 22 -14.25 3.85 19.09
N GLU A 23 -15.57 3.97 18.92
CA GLU A 23 -16.58 4.71 19.68
C GLU A 23 -16.48 6.22 19.99
N ASP A 24 -15.34 6.95 19.99
CA ASP A 24 -15.43 8.38 20.41
C ASP A 24 -14.42 9.40 19.82
N ASN A 25 -13.65 9.07 18.78
CA ASN A 25 -12.75 10.07 18.17
C ASN A 25 -12.46 9.82 16.69
N ARG A 26 -13.37 10.27 15.80
CA ARG A 26 -13.11 10.27 14.35
C ARG A 26 -12.01 11.28 14.03
N LYS A 27 -10.76 10.81 13.98
CA LYS A 27 -9.65 11.59 13.46
C LYS A 27 -9.66 11.53 11.94
N ALA A 28 -9.78 12.69 11.32
CA ALA A 28 -9.65 12.88 9.89
C ALA A 28 -8.17 13.10 9.55
N VAL A 29 -7.64 12.36 8.57
CA VAL A 29 -6.28 12.55 8.05
C VAL A 29 -6.37 13.19 6.67
N VAL A 30 -5.67 14.30 6.49
CA VAL A 30 -5.61 15.03 5.23
C VAL A 30 -4.46 14.48 4.40
N ILE A 31 -4.77 13.97 3.21
CA ILE A 31 -3.81 13.51 2.20
C ILE A 31 -3.74 14.57 1.10
N GLY A 32 -2.62 15.30 1.04
CA GLY A 32 -2.37 16.30 0.00
C GLY A 32 -1.52 15.81 -1.16
N SER A 33 -0.83 14.69 -0.97
CA SER A 33 0.12 14.14 -1.93
C SER A 33 0.12 12.62 -1.96
N ILE A 34 0.71 12.05 -3.01
CA ILE A 34 0.96 10.61 -3.07
C ILE A 34 1.92 10.15 -1.96
N ASP A 35 2.85 11.00 -1.53
CA ASP A 35 3.75 10.72 -0.41
C ASP A 35 2.98 10.48 0.89
N ASP A 36 1.99 11.34 1.17
CA ASP A 36 1.14 11.22 2.36
C ASP A 36 0.35 9.91 2.30
N LEU A 37 -0.24 9.60 1.14
CA LEU A 37 -1.01 8.36 0.94
C LEU A 37 -0.15 7.11 1.16
N LEU A 38 1.03 7.06 0.53
CA LEU A 38 1.92 5.91 0.63
C LEU A 38 2.40 5.69 2.07
N ARG A 39 2.77 6.77 2.78
CA ARG A 39 3.17 6.72 4.19
C ARG A 39 2.03 6.27 5.08
N PHE A 40 0.83 6.74 4.79
CA PHE A 40 -0.38 6.40 5.52
C PHE A 40 -0.69 4.90 5.42
N ARG A 41 -0.67 4.33 4.21
CA ARG A 41 -0.96 2.91 3.97
C ARG A 41 -0.02 1.96 4.69
N VAL A 42 1.28 2.28 4.70
CA VAL A 42 2.29 1.46 5.39
C VAL A 42 2.35 1.72 6.90
N GLY A 43 1.54 2.66 7.39
CA GLY A 43 1.30 2.86 8.81
C GLY A 43 0.40 1.78 9.41
N ASN A 44 0.18 1.87 10.73
CA ASN A 44 -0.65 0.93 11.47
C ASN A 44 -2.13 1.36 11.60
N ALA A 45 -2.50 2.50 11.03
CA ALA A 45 -3.86 3.02 11.20
C ALA A 45 -4.86 2.22 10.35
N LYS A 46 -5.94 1.75 10.98
CA LYS A 46 -7.13 1.25 10.26
C LYS A 46 -7.84 2.45 9.65
N ALA A 47 -8.05 2.38 8.34
CA ALA A 47 -8.59 3.49 7.60
C ALA A 47 -9.40 3.01 6.41
N ARG A 48 -10.37 3.84 6.03
CA ARG A 48 -11.13 3.58 4.82
C ARG A 48 -10.22 3.58 3.59
N PRO A 49 -10.43 2.64 2.65
CA PRO A 49 -9.70 2.63 1.39
C PRO A 49 -9.87 3.94 0.62
N VAL A 50 -8.77 4.43 0.04
CA VAL A 50 -8.79 5.56 -0.90
C VAL A 50 -9.15 5.04 -2.28
N SER A 51 -10.08 5.72 -2.96
CA SER A 51 -10.48 5.36 -4.32
C SER A 51 -9.31 5.41 -5.30
N ARG A 52 -9.24 4.44 -6.23
CA ARG A 52 -8.22 4.40 -7.29
C ARG A 52 -8.23 5.65 -8.17
N ILE A 53 -9.39 6.29 -8.35
CA ILE A 53 -9.51 7.56 -9.11
C ILE A 53 -8.72 8.66 -8.40
N VAL A 54 -8.90 8.78 -7.09
CA VAL A 54 -8.23 9.78 -6.27
C VAL A 54 -6.72 9.52 -6.22
N THR A 55 -6.33 8.27 -6.06
CA THR A 55 -4.92 7.87 -6.13
C THR A 55 -4.29 8.24 -7.48
N ALA A 56 -4.96 7.95 -8.60
CA ALA A 56 -4.48 8.31 -9.93
C ALA A 56 -4.34 9.84 -10.08
N GLU A 57 -5.27 10.61 -9.50
CA GLU A 57 -5.19 12.06 -9.47
C GLU A 57 -3.96 12.54 -8.69
N LEU A 58 -3.71 12.02 -7.49
CA LEU A 58 -2.52 12.35 -6.69
C LEU A 58 -1.22 12.02 -7.43
N ILE A 59 -1.15 10.86 -8.07
CA ILE A 59 0.00 10.44 -8.90
C ILE A 59 0.17 11.36 -10.11
N SER A 60 -0.92 11.84 -10.71
CA SER A 60 -0.88 12.73 -11.88
C SER A 60 -0.22 14.08 -11.55
N ARG A 61 -0.48 14.61 -10.34
CA ARG A 61 0.06 15.88 -9.84
C ARG A 61 1.56 15.83 -9.57
N ALA A 62 2.03 14.78 -8.90
CA ALA A 62 3.45 14.61 -8.59
C ALA A 62 3.81 13.13 -8.37
N PRO A 63 4.99 12.66 -8.83
CA PRO A 63 5.52 11.36 -8.43
C PRO A 63 5.88 11.33 -6.94
N ALA A 64 5.95 10.12 -6.38
CA ALA A 64 6.42 9.94 -5.01
C ALA A 64 7.89 10.31 -4.85
N SER A 65 8.28 10.73 -3.64
CA SER A 65 9.66 11.03 -3.29
C SER A 65 10.42 9.79 -2.83
N GLY A 66 11.75 9.90 -2.82
CA GLY A 66 12.61 8.92 -2.15
C GLY A 66 12.32 8.80 -0.64
N GLY A 67 11.80 9.86 -0.01
CA GLY A 67 11.41 9.85 1.39
C GLY A 67 10.21 8.93 1.65
N ALA A 68 9.20 8.94 0.78
CA ALA A 68 8.08 8.00 0.85
C ALA A 68 8.56 6.55 0.64
N LEU A 69 9.42 6.31 -0.36
CA LEU A 69 10.04 5.01 -0.55
C LEU A 69 10.82 4.52 0.69
N HIS A 70 11.53 5.43 1.37
CA HIS A 70 12.21 5.07 2.61
C HIS A 70 11.25 4.68 3.74
N ALA A 71 10.09 5.34 3.84
CA ALA A 71 9.05 4.95 4.78
C ALA A 71 8.47 3.57 4.46
N ILE A 72 8.18 3.29 3.18
CA ILE A 72 7.72 1.98 2.72
C ILE A 72 8.74 0.89 3.07
N ALA A 73 10.02 1.12 2.80
CA ALA A 73 11.09 0.15 3.07
C ALA A 73 11.38 -0.09 4.57
N LYS A 74 10.77 0.70 5.48
CA LYS A 74 10.79 0.42 6.92
C LYS A 74 9.64 -0.50 7.35
N ALA A 75 8.56 -0.55 6.58
CA ALA A 75 7.37 -1.33 6.88
C ALA A 75 7.33 -2.66 6.12
N ILE A 76 7.76 -2.64 4.87
CA ILE A 76 7.75 -3.78 3.95
C ILE A 76 9.17 -4.33 3.81
N PRO A 77 9.37 -5.67 3.76
CA PRO A 77 10.69 -6.26 3.55
C PRO A 77 11.42 -5.66 2.35
N ARG A 78 12.71 -5.37 2.55
CA ARG A 78 13.53 -4.59 1.62
C ARG A 78 13.66 -5.26 0.25
N ASP A 79 13.77 -6.58 0.24
CA ASP A 79 13.80 -7.44 -0.94
C ASP A 79 12.51 -7.32 -1.76
N VAL A 80 11.35 -7.30 -1.11
CA VAL A 80 10.04 -7.12 -1.77
C VAL A 80 9.94 -5.75 -2.42
N VAL A 81 10.32 -4.68 -1.71
CA VAL A 81 10.33 -3.31 -2.25
C VAL A 81 11.32 -3.15 -3.40
N ALA A 82 12.48 -3.80 -3.31
CA ALA A 82 13.47 -3.75 -4.38
C ALA A 82 12.98 -4.53 -5.62
N GLY A 83 12.39 -5.70 -5.41
CA GLY A 83 11.79 -6.52 -6.46
C GLY A 83 10.66 -5.79 -7.19
N SER A 84 9.78 -5.11 -6.45
CA SER A 84 8.66 -4.36 -7.07
C SER A 84 9.14 -3.21 -7.97
N LEU A 85 10.35 -2.71 -7.73
CA LEU A 85 10.94 -1.63 -8.53
C LEU A 85 11.89 -2.14 -9.61
N ASP A 86 12.00 -3.46 -9.78
CA ASP A 86 12.96 -4.13 -10.67
C ASP A 86 14.41 -3.64 -10.48
N ILE A 87 14.83 -3.51 -9.22
CA ILE A 87 16.18 -3.09 -8.87
C ILE A 87 16.85 -4.04 -7.88
N ASN A 88 18.18 -4.05 -7.92
CA ASN A 88 18.96 -4.74 -6.90
C ASN A 88 18.75 -4.08 -5.51
N PRO A 89 18.49 -4.86 -4.43
CA PRO A 89 18.29 -4.34 -3.07
C PRO A 89 19.42 -3.46 -2.54
N THR A 90 20.65 -3.66 -3.02
CA THR A 90 21.83 -2.84 -2.66
C THR A 90 21.72 -1.41 -3.21
N ASN A 91 21.01 -1.22 -4.33
CA ASN A 91 20.80 0.08 -4.96
C ASN A 91 19.61 0.84 -4.37
N LEU A 92 18.70 0.18 -3.65
CA LEU A 92 17.48 0.79 -3.12
C LEU A 92 17.77 2.04 -2.26
N SER A 93 18.82 2.03 -1.43
CA SER A 93 19.18 3.18 -0.59
C SER A 93 19.56 4.43 -1.39
N LYS A 94 20.04 4.27 -2.63
CA LYS A 94 20.37 5.40 -3.51
C LYS A 94 19.13 6.17 -3.92
N LEU A 95 17.96 5.51 -3.97
CA LEU A 95 16.70 6.17 -4.32
C LEU A 95 16.10 6.98 -3.18
N TYR A 96 16.44 6.69 -1.91
CA TYR A 96 15.84 7.38 -0.75
C TYR A 96 16.07 8.89 -0.73
N ARG A 97 17.14 9.37 -1.38
CA ARG A 97 17.48 10.80 -1.44
C ARG A 97 16.93 11.51 -2.68
N ARG A 98 16.25 10.79 -3.58
CA ARG A 98 15.68 11.39 -4.80
C ARG A 98 14.51 12.29 -4.42
N LYS A 99 14.48 13.50 -5.00
CA LYS A 99 13.35 14.43 -4.85
C LYS A 99 12.07 13.85 -5.44
N ALA A 100 12.17 13.14 -6.55
CA ALA A 100 11.06 12.45 -7.21
C ALA A 100 11.55 11.12 -7.79
N LEU A 101 10.71 10.09 -7.68
CA LEU A 101 10.83 8.83 -8.40
C LEU A 101 10.20 8.96 -9.79
N SER A 102 10.31 7.93 -10.62
CA SER A 102 9.53 7.90 -11.87
C SER A 102 8.05 7.65 -11.58
N ARG A 103 7.18 8.00 -12.54
CA ARG A 103 5.75 7.70 -12.47
C ARG A 103 5.50 6.20 -12.33
N THR A 104 6.17 5.38 -13.14
CA THR A 104 6.11 3.91 -13.05
C THR A 104 6.54 3.41 -11.67
N GLN A 105 7.63 3.91 -11.11
CA GLN A 105 8.05 3.53 -9.75
C GLN A 105 7.01 3.92 -8.70
N THR A 106 6.34 5.06 -8.90
CA THR A 106 5.27 5.52 -8.01
C THR A 106 4.06 4.60 -8.08
N GLU A 107 3.65 4.18 -9.28
CA GLU A 107 2.54 3.23 -9.51
C GLU A 107 2.86 1.83 -8.96
N GLU A 108 4.10 1.37 -9.11
CA GLU A 108 4.55 0.10 -8.52
C GLU A 108 4.46 0.14 -6.98
N LEU A 109 4.87 1.25 -6.36
CA LEU A 109 4.77 1.43 -4.91
C LEU A 109 3.32 1.60 -4.45
N ASP A 110 2.49 2.29 -5.22
CA ASP A 110 1.05 2.39 -4.96
C ASP A 110 0.41 1.01 -4.88
N ASN A 111 0.64 0.18 -5.91
CA ASN A 111 0.10 -1.17 -5.94
C ASN A 111 0.69 -2.06 -4.84
N LEU A 112 2.00 -1.98 -4.58
CA LEU A 112 2.64 -2.71 -3.49
C LEU A 112 2.04 -2.36 -2.13
N THR A 113 1.93 -1.07 -1.82
CA THR A 113 1.41 -0.62 -0.52
C THR A 113 -0.06 -0.95 -0.35
N GLN A 114 -0.85 -0.95 -1.43
CA GLN A 114 -2.24 -1.39 -1.39
C GLN A 114 -2.35 -2.87 -0.98
N VAL A 115 -1.67 -3.78 -1.69
CA VAL A 115 -1.69 -5.22 -1.36
C VAL A 115 -1.15 -5.49 0.04
N TRP A 116 -0.10 -4.78 0.45
CA TRP A 116 0.43 -4.87 1.80
C TRP A 116 -0.61 -4.52 2.87
N THR A 117 -1.31 -3.38 2.70
CA THR A 117 -2.35 -2.93 3.64
C THR A 117 -3.53 -3.87 3.63
N ASP A 118 -3.97 -4.35 2.46
CA ASP A 118 -5.11 -5.27 2.34
C ASP A 118 -4.84 -6.60 3.03
N ALA A 119 -3.61 -7.13 2.90
CA ALA A 119 -3.19 -8.32 3.64
C ALA A 119 -3.11 -8.04 5.15
N LEU A 120 -2.37 -7.00 5.56
CA LEU A 120 -2.12 -6.71 6.97
C LEU A 120 -3.43 -6.40 7.72
N GLN A 121 -4.28 -5.54 7.17
CA GLN A 121 -5.52 -5.13 7.84
C GLN A 121 -6.66 -6.10 7.59
N GLY A 122 -6.77 -6.64 6.37
CA GLY A 122 -7.90 -7.47 5.97
C GLY A 122 -7.77 -8.93 6.36
N LEU A 123 -6.55 -9.50 6.40
CA LEU A 123 -6.36 -10.90 6.81
C LEU A 123 -5.89 -11.03 8.27
N PHE A 124 -5.13 -10.06 8.76
CA PHE A 124 -4.47 -10.15 10.06
C PHE A 124 -4.87 -9.05 11.04
N GLU A 125 -5.85 -8.20 10.70
CA GLU A 125 -6.37 -7.13 11.55
C GLU A 125 -5.31 -6.17 12.12
N GLY A 126 -4.15 -6.06 11.47
CA GLY A 126 -3.02 -5.25 11.91
C GLY A 126 -1.90 -6.02 12.65
N ASP A 127 -2.03 -7.33 12.84
CA ASP A 127 -1.01 -8.18 13.48
C ASP A 127 0.20 -8.38 12.56
N LYS A 128 1.33 -7.78 12.94
CA LYS A 128 2.57 -7.79 12.15
C LYS A 128 3.32 -9.11 12.26
N GLU A 129 3.22 -9.78 13.40
CA GLU A 129 3.85 -11.06 13.64
C GLU A 129 3.20 -12.16 12.79
N LEU A 130 1.87 -12.14 12.64
CA LEU A 130 1.14 -13.00 11.72
C LEU A 130 1.48 -12.67 10.26
N MET A 131 1.48 -11.39 9.89
CA MET A 131 1.87 -10.97 8.54
C MET A 131 3.29 -11.44 8.18
N ALA A 132 4.25 -11.27 9.10
CA ALA A 132 5.64 -11.71 8.90
C ALA A 132 5.75 -13.23 8.70
N ARG A 133 5.03 -14.02 9.50
CA ARG A 133 4.98 -15.49 9.32
C ARG A 133 4.35 -15.88 8.00
N TRP A 134 3.25 -15.22 7.62
CA TRP A 134 2.54 -15.50 6.38
C TRP A 134 3.40 -15.23 5.15
N LEU A 135 4.16 -14.12 5.13
CA LEU A 135 5.06 -13.78 4.03
C LEU A 135 6.05 -14.88 3.67
N ASP A 136 6.51 -15.65 4.67
CA ASP A 136 7.52 -16.69 4.52
C ASP A 136 6.92 -18.11 4.46
N SER A 137 5.60 -18.24 4.59
CA SER A 137 4.91 -19.53 4.58
C SER A 137 4.46 -19.90 3.17
N PRO A 138 4.83 -21.09 2.65
CA PRO A 138 4.24 -21.62 1.42
C PRO A 138 2.72 -21.76 1.56
N VAL A 139 1.97 -21.21 0.60
CA VAL A 139 0.50 -21.27 0.60
C VAL A 139 0.04 -22.30 -0.45
N PRO A 140 -0.69 -23.36 -0.07
CA PRO A 140 -1.16 -24.37 -1.02
C PRO A 140 -1.99 -23.80 -2.18
N ALA A 141 -2.89 -22.86 -1.90
CA ALA A 141 -3.70 -22.17 -2.92
C ALA A 141 -2.86 -21.32 -3.90
N LEU A 142 -1.63 -20.96 -3.53
CA LEU A 142 -0.68 -20.22 -4.36
C LEU A 142 0.36 -21.15 -5.00
N ASN A 143 0.01 -22.43 -5.20
CA ASN A 143 0.89 -23.46 -5.74
C ASN A 143 2.21 -23.56 -4.94
N LEU A 144 2.10 -23.52 -3.61
CA LEU A 144 3.23 -23.54 -2.67
C LEU A 144 4.22 -22.37 -2.80
N ASN A 145 3.87 -21.31 -3.53
CA ASN A 145 4.63 -20.07 -3.50
C ASN A 145 4.38 -19.34 -2.18
N THR A 146 5.38 -18.57 -1.76
CA THR A 146 5.26 -17.67 -0.62
C THR A 146 4.68 -16.32 -1.05
N PRO A 147 3.90 -15.63 -0.21
CA PRO A 147 3.42 -14.29 -0.51
C PRO A 147 4.56 -13.29 -0.76
N ARG A 148 5.70 -13.44 -0.08
CA ARG A 148 6.91 -12.62 -0.34
C ARG A 148 7.37 -12.69 -1.80
N GLN A 149 7.42 -13.90 -2.38
CA GLN A 149 7.82 -14.10 -3.78
C GLN A 149 6.87 -13.39 -4.75
N LEU A 150 5.56 -13.53 -4.52
CA LEU A 150 4.55 -12.94 -5.40
C LEU A 150 4.48 -11.42 -5.28
N MET A 151 4.60 -10.88 -4.07
CA MET A 151 4.48 -9.45 -3.79
C MET A 151 5.56 -8.60 -4.46
N SER A 152 6.69 -9.22 -4.78
CA SER A 152 7.83 -8.59 -5.46
C SER A 152 7.58 -8.27 -6.94
N SER A 153 6.45 -8.68 -7.52
CA SER A 153 6.13 -8.43 -8.94
C SER A 153 4.69 -7.94 -9.10
N LEU A 154 4.42 -7.16 -10.16
CA LEU A 154 3.07 -6.68 -10.44
C LEU A 154 2.09 -7.83 -10.71
N SER A 155 2.50 -8.85 -11.48
CA SER A 155 1.68 -10.03 -11.76
C SER A 155 1.39 -10.83 -10.50
N GLY A 156 2.39 -11.07 -9.65
CA GLY A 156 2.20 -11.78 -8.38
C GLY A 156 1.32 -10.99 -7.41
N ARG A 157 1.41 -9.66 -7.38
CA ARG A 157 0.50 -8.83 -6.58
C ARG A 157 -0.95 -8.93 -7.04
N ARG A 158 -1.23 -9.02 -8.34
CA ARG A 158 -2.59 -9.28 -8.85
C ARG A 158 -3.14 -10.63 -8.40
N VAL A 159 -2.30 -11.66 -8.36
CA VAL A 159 -2.68 -12.97 -7.81
C VAL A 159 -3.03 -12.84 -6.32
N LEU A 160 -2.21 -12.11 -5.56
CA LEU A 160 -2.47 -11.85 -4.14
C LEU A 160 -3.74 -11.01 -3.92
N GLU A 161 -4.02 -10.01 -4.76
CA GLU A 161 -5.25 -9.21 -4.68
C GLU A 161 -6.49 -10.12 -4.78
N GLY A 162 -6.53 -11.02 -5.76
CA GLY A 162 -7.62 -11.99 -5.91
C GLY A 162 -7.71 -12.93 -4.70
N PHE A 163 -6.60 -13.55 -4.32
CA PHE A 163 -6.54 -14.46 -3.17
C PHE A 163 -7.01 -13.81 -1.85
N ILE A 164 -6.64 -12.55 -1.61
CA ILE A 164 -7.07 -11.80 -0.42
C ILE A 164 -8.58 -11.56 -0.47
N GLN A 165 -9.13 -11.19 -1.64
CA GLN A 165 -10.58 -11.00 -1.81
C GLN A 165 -11.35 -12.30 -1.59
N ASP A 166 -10.87 -13.40 -2.16
CA ASP A 166 -11.46 -14.73 -2.03
C ASP A 166 -11.58 -15.13 -0.55
N ILE A 167 -10.52 -14.92 0.24
CA ILE A 167 -10.54 -15.17 1.69
C ILE A 167 -11.51 -14.23 2.40
N GLN A 168 -11.50 -12.93 2.10
CA GLN A 168 -12.34 -11.93 2.77
C GLN A 168 -13.84 -12.16 2.56
N TYR A 169 -14.21 -12.66 1.39
CA TYR A 169 -15.61 -12.90 1.02
C TYR A 169 -16.03 -14.38 1.09
N GLY A 170 -15.10 -15.28 1.44
CA GLY A 170 -15.37 -16.71 1.57
C GLY A 170 -15.66 -17.40 0.23
N ASP A 171 -15.13 -16.88 -0.87
CA ASP A 171 -15.19 -17.52 -2.18
C ASP A 171 -14.03 -18.49 -2.30
N TYR A 172 -14.33 -19.80 -2.28
CA TYR A 172 -13.34 -20.88 -2.41
C TYR A 172 -13.65 -21.69 -3.68
N SER A 173 -13.60 -21.01 -4.83
CA SER A 173 -13.86 -21.62 -6.14
C SER A 173 -12.73 -22.52 -6.65
#